data_AF-A0A835Z0R6-F1
#
_entry.id   AF-A0A835Z0R6-F1
#
_cell.length_a   1.000
_cell.length_b   1.000
_cell.length_c   1.000
_cell.angle_alpha   90.00
_cell.angle_beta   90.00
_cell.angle_gamma   90.00
#
_symmetry.space_group_name_H-M   'P 1'
#
loop_
_entity.id
_entity.type
_entity.pdbx_description
1 polymer ?
#
loop_
_entity_poly.entity_id
_entity_poly.type
_entity_poly.pdbx_seq_one_letter_code
_entity_poly.pdbx_strand_id
1 'polypeptide(L)'
;MTLQPLLVMPQKIRRQTSRQDCCSSAMLNITAHQQHPWAQQQRGGDRFEIGQLFERFDSDKDGRLTRAEFEKLMNLRVQQQRQQAPDPDQYSAATAPTRLPGSPSPPRPPHHQRQRHMAADAPNMRWSQPAPAASAAAPSYGYPILPGALPLTHYNETAGVPLRKDAVEEQVALGHTVVPLHEAYSRRLARLQALVTSKLLPAREQLLQLRRRLLARGEEVQSAKAAIERETMADAHTILERLRSAEALKMATLEQRMSDVATELEQLDRLAQQVAGAAGTQEQGGGMAGAERYTHEFESTAKMIELVQSYGDLCASVERAASRLQDTSIAVTPNDFPQETAERLEVLRRADRYEKALAIKDQMIWNLMQEASHVVEKATAEAVLSKEYANEMAEWVDLTNRLTAQISELRLENARVPALEQENAKLEEQNRMLRARLAATGVGPDRNQ
;
A
#
# COMPACT_ATOMS: atom_id res chain seq x y z
N MET A 1 11.16 -9.07 39.95
CA MET A 1 11.29 -9.79 38.67
C MET A 1 9.91 -9.88 38.04
N THR A 2 9.54 -8.88 37.25
CA THR A 2 8.24 -8.76 36.60
C THR A 2 8.41 -9.11 35.12
N LEU A 3 7.84 -10.25 34.73
CA LEU A 3 7.84 -10.74 33.35
C LEU A 3 6.82 -9.94 32.55
N GLN A 4 7.29 -9.21 31.54
CA GLN A 4 6.43 -8.60 30.52
C GLN A 4 5.96 -9.65 29.52
N PRO A 5 4.69 -9.60 29.06
CA PRO A 5 4.23 -10.45 27.97
C PRO A 5 4.67 -9.86 26.62
N LEU A 6 5.42 -10.65 25.86
CA LEU A 6 5.77 -10.42 24.47
C LEU A 6 4.51 -10.53 23.59
N LEU A 7 4.02 -9.40 23.09
CA LEU A 7 3.01 -9.34 22.02
C LEU A 7 3.66 -9.79 20.70
N VAL A 8 3.28 -10.98 20.25
CA VAL A 8 3.67 -11.53 18.95
C VAL A 8 2.82 -10.90 17.85
N MET A 9 3.45 -10.17 16.93
CA MET A 9 2.80 -9.67 15.72
C MET A 9 2.61 -10.80 14.69
N PRO A 10 1.47 -10.84 13.97
CA PRO A 10 1.24 -11.82 12.91
C PRO A 10 2.11 -11.51 11.68
N GLN A 11 2.91 -12.49 11.27
CA GLN A 11 3.68 -12.43 10.04
C GLN A 11 2.76 -12.44 8.81
N LYS A 12 2.99 -11.48 7.91
CA LYS A 12 2.34 -11.43 6.59
C LYS A 12 2.69 -12.68 5.78
N ILE A 13 1.68 -13.50 5.52
CA ILE A 13 1.73 -14.61 4.55
C ILE A 13 1.94 -14.00 3.15
N ARG A 14 3.16 -14.13 2.64
CA ARG A 14 3.54 -13.72 1.28
C ARG A 14 3.10 -14.82 0.32
N ARG A 15 1.95 -14.66 -0.34
CA ARG A 15 1.53 -15.56 -1.43
C ARG A 15 2.51 -15.42 -2.59
N GLN A 16 3.33 -16.44 -2.80
CA GLN A 16 4.09 -16.66 -4.03
C GLN A 16 3.11 -17.13 -5.10
N THR A 17 2.79 -16.27 -6.07
CA THR A 17 2.15 -16.71 -7.31
C THR A 17 3.23 -17.25 -8.23
N SER A 18 3.36 -18.57 -8.25
CA SER A 18 4.04 -19.34 -9.29
C SER A 18 3.31 -19.12 -10.61
N ARG A 19 3.91 -18.39 -11.55
CA ARG A 19 3.56 -18.45 -12.98
C ARG A 19 4.52 -19.44 -13.63
N GLN A 20 4.07 -20.68 -13.79
CA GLN A 20 4.70 -21.68 -14.64
C GLN A 20 4.10 -21.59 -16.04
N ASP A 21 5.00 -21.32 -16.98
CA ASP A 21 5.07 -21.79 -18.36
C ASP A 21 3.91 -22.64 -18.89
N CYS A 22 3.25 -22.11 -19.92
CA CYS A 22 2.55 -22.89 -20.95
C CYS A 22 2.76 -22.20 -22.30
N CYS A 23 3.86 -22.54 -22.97
CA CYS A 23 4.02 -22.40 -24.41
C CYS A 23 3.83 -23.78 -25.05
N SER A 24 2.80 -23.97 -25.89
CA SER A 24 2.94 -24.63 -27.20
C SER A 24 1.61 -24.77 -27.94
N SER A 25 1.70 -24.44 -29.23
CA SER A 25 0.92 -24.96 -30.37
C SER A 25 -0.57 -24.64 -30.50
N ALA A 26 -0.88 -23.63 -31.33
CA ALA A 26 -1.65 -23.84 -32.56
C ALA A 26 -1.48 -22.64 -33.50
N MET A 27 -0.81 -22.83 -34.64
CA MET A 27 -0.97 -21.98 -35.81
C MET A 27 -2.18 -22.47 -36.62
N LEU A 28 -3.09 -21.57 -36.99
CA LEU A 28 -3.51 -21.27 -38.38
C LEU A 28 -4.84 -20.49 -38.40
N ASN A 29 -4.81 -19.35 -39.11
CA ASN A 29 -5.87 -18.65 -39.84
C ASN A 29 -7.23 -18.38 -39.17
N ILE A 30 -7.59 -17.10 -39.04
CA ILE A 30 -8.59 -16.40 -39.89
C ILE A 30 -8.71 -14.95 -39.43
N THR A 31 -8.57 -14.05 -40.38
CA THR A 31 -8.87 -12.62 -40.35
C THR A 31 -10.35 -12.41 -40.00
N ALA A 32 -10.62 -11.93 -38.79
CA ALA A 32 -11.94 -11.41 -38.42
C ALA A 32 -11.79 -10.24 -37.44
N HIS A 33 -12.39 -9.11 -37.81
CA HIS A 33 -12.60 -7.93 -36.97
C HIS A 33 -12.91 -8.28 -35.51
N GLN A 34 -11.96 -8.03 -34.60
CA GLN A 34 -12.21 -8.04 -33.17
C GLN A 34 -12.61 -6.63 -32.72
N GLN A 35 -13.92 -6.39 -32.70
CA GLN A 35 -14.50 -5.39 -31.81
C GLN A 35 -14.39 -5.94 -30.37
N HIS A 36 -13.92 -5.09 -29.46
CA HIS A 36 -13.73 -5.40 -28.03
C HIS A 36 -15.01 -5.97 -27.36
N PRO A 37 -14.97 -7.14 -26.70
CA PRO A 37 -16.15 -7.74 -26.07
C PRO A 37 -16.38 -7.37 -24.59
N TRP A 38 -15.78 -6.30 -24.06
CA TRP A 38 -16.01 -5.91 -22.65
C TRP A 38 -17.34 -5.16 -22.41
N ALA A 39 -18.09 -4.81 -23.47
CA ALA A 39 -19.32 -4.02 -23.34
C ALA A 39 -20.62 -4.84 -23.13
N GLN A 40 -20.57 -6.18 -23.11
CA GLN A 40 -21.80 -7.00 -23.09
C GLN A 40 -22.03 -7.81 -21.80
N GLN A 41 -21.16 -7.66 -20.80
CA GLN A 41 -21.29 -8.36 -19.51
C GLN A 41 -21.87 -7.45 -18.41
N GLN A 42 -23.00 -6.81 -18.69
CA GLN A 42 -23.81 -6.06 -17.69
C GLN A 42 -25.32 -6.33 -17.79
N ARG A 43 -25.74 -7.46 -18.37
CA ARG A 43 -27.17 -7.86 -18.42
C ARG A 43 -27.40 -9.20 -17.73
N GLY A 44 -27.32 -9.16 -16.40
CA GLY A 44 -27.61 -10.25 -15.48
C GLY A 44 -26.73 -10.07 -14.25
N GLY A 45 -27.20 -9.70 -13.07
CA GLY A 45 -28.55 -9.75 -12.52
C GLY A 45 -28.53 -9.45 -11.01
N ASP A 46 -27.36 -9.18 -10.40
CA ASP A 46 -27.28 -8.49 -9.11
C ASP A 46 -27.35 -6.99 -9.38
N ARG A 47 -28.58 -6.47 -9.51
CA ARG A 47 -28.83 -5.04 -9.39
C ARG A 47 -28.20 -4.58 -8.08
N PHE A 48 -27.09 -3.87 -8.18
CA PHE A 48 -26.40 -3.20 -7.09
C PHE A 48 -27.45 -2.60 -6.14
N GLU A 49 -27.65 -3.20 -4.96
CA GLU A 49 -28.77 -2.87 -4.06
C GLU A 49 -28.75 -1.38 -3.67
N ILE A 50 -27.55 -0.80 -3.64
CA ILE A 50 -27.32 0.63 -3.41
C ILE A 50 -27.93 1.48 -4.54
N GLY A 51 -27.94 1.01 -5.78
CA GLY A 51 -28.56 1.70 -6.91
C GLY A 51 -30.08 1.77 -6.79
N GLN A 52 -30.73 0.72 -6.29
CA GLN A 52 -32.19 0.74 -6.03
C GLN A 52 -32.54 1.64 -4.84
N LEU A 53 -31.66 1.76 -3.84
CA LEU A 53 -31.81 2.72 -2.76
C LEU A 53 -31.65 4.15 -3.28
N PHE A 54 -30.66 4.41 -4.15
CA PHE A 54 -30.48 5.74 -4.76
C PHE A 54 -31.71 6.15 -5.57
N GLU A 55 -32.21 5.28 -6.45
CA GLU A 55 -33.35 5.54 -7.33
C GLU A 55 -34.68 5.74 -6.57
N ARG A 56 -34.79 5.25 -5.32
CA ARG A 56 -35.96 5.48 -4.45
C ARG A 56 -35.94 6.82 -3.73
N PHE A 57 -34.76 7.37 -3.46
CA PHE A 57 -34.60 8.57 -2.65
C PHE A 57 -34.23 9.81 -3.45
N ASP A 58 -33.75 9.64 -4.68
CA ASP A 58 -33.55 10.68 -5.68
C ASP A 58 -34.90 11.00 -6.34
N SER A 59 -35.61 11.98 -5.78
CA SER A 59 -37.00 12.28 -6.15
C SER A 59 -37.09 12.97 -7.52
N ASP A 60 -36.06 13.74 -7.87
CA ASP A 60 -35.93 14.49 -9.12
C ASP A 60 -35.17 13.72 -10.21
N LYS A 61 -34.58 12.57 -9.88
CA LYS A 61 -33.85 11.67 -10.79
C LYS A 61 -32.67 12.36 -11.47
N ASP A 62 -32.03 13.29 -10.78
CA ASP A 62 -30.89 14.04 -11.30
C ASP A 62 -29.56 13.26 -11.13
N GLY A 63 -29.61 12.11 -10.45
CA GLY A 63 -28.47 11.24 -10.14
C GLY A 63 -27.69 11.70 -8.91
N ARG A 64 -28.20 12.65 -8.12
CA ARG A 64 -27.55 13.24 -6.95
C ARG A 64 -28.55 13.39 -5.80
N LEU A 65 -28.35 12.64 -4.71
CA LEU A 65 -29.13 12.89 -3.50
C LEU A 65 -28.86 14.28 -2.92
N THR A 66 -29.91 15.07 -2.76
CA THR A 66 -29.87 16.31 -1.97
C THR A 66 -29.66 15.99 -0.49
N ARG A 67 -29.20 16.97 0.30
CA ARG A 67 -28.98 16.79 1.75
C ARG A 67 -30.24 16.30 2.47
N ALA A 68 -31.41 16.82 2.08
CA ALA A 68 -32.69 16.43 2.67
C ALA A 68 -33.06 14.98 2.35
N GLU A 69 -32.78 14.52 1.13
CA GLU A 69 -33.01 13.13 0.73
C GLU A 69 -32.03 12.18 1.41
N PHE A 70 -30.77 12.60 1.58
CA PHE A 70 -29.77 11.82 2.31
C PHE A 70 -30.15 11.66 3.80
N GLU A 71 -30.66 12.72 4.43
CA GLU A 71 -31.19 12.64 5.80
C GLU A 71 -32.38 11.67 5.90
N LYS A 72 -33.29 11.66 4.92
CA LYS A 72 -34.39 10.67 4.86
C LYS A 72 -33.87 9.24 4.71
N LEU A 73 -32.86 9.02 3.86
CA LEU A 73 -32.23 7.71 3.68
C LEU A 73 -31.58 7.21 4.97
N MET A 74 -30.85 8.08 5.68
CA MET A 74 -30.22 7.73 6.95
C MET A 74 -31.26 7.44 8.03
N ASN A 75 -32.34 8.22 8.11
CA ASN A 75 -33.44 7.97 9.04
C ASN A 75 -34.15 6.63 8.78
N LEU A 76 -34.39 6.28 7.50
CA LEU A 76 -34.96 4.98 7.15
C LEU A 76 -34.04 3.83 7.58
N ARG A 77 -32.72 3.99 7.43
CA ARG A 77 -31.75 2.97 7.84
C ARG A 77 -31.74 2.78 9.35
N VAL A 78 -31.78 3.87 10.12
CA VAL A 78 -31.92 3.80 11.59
C VAL A 78 -33.22 3.11 11.99
N GLN A 79 -34.32 3.36 11.25
CA GLN A 79 -35.60 2.72 11.52
C GLN A 79 -35.60 1.22 11.19
N GLN A 80 -34.99 0.81 10.08
CA GLN A 80 -34.78 -0.61 9.75
C GLN A 80 -33.89 -1.30 10.80
N GLN A 81 -32.84 -0.63 11.27
CA GLN A 81 -31.96 -1.18 12.30
C GLN A 81 -32.68 -1.33 13.65
N ARG A 82 -33.65 -0.45 13.95
CA ARG A 82 -34.55 -0.62 15.11
C ARG A 82 -35.54 -1.78 14.94
N GLN A 83 -35.99 -2.07 13.73
CA GLN A 83 -36.88 -3.21 13.44
C GLN A 83 -36.13 -4.56 13.37
N GLN A 84 -34.84 -4.53 13.03
CA GLN A 84 -33.96 -5.71 13.04
C GLN A 84 -33.31 -5.95 14.40
N ALA A 85 -33.49 -5.04 15.36
CA ALA A 85 -33.12 -5.31 16.74
C ALA A 85 -34.03 -6.46 17.24
N PRO A 86 -33.47 -7.62 17.63
CA PRO A 86 -34.25 -8.70 18.20
C PRO A 86 -34.97 -8.18 19.45
N ASP A 87 -36.22 -8.63 19.63
CA ASP A 87 -37.12 -8.22 20.69
C ASP A 87 -36.42 -8.26 22.06
N PRO A 88 -36.24 -7.13 22.76
CA PRO A 88 -35.51 -7.07 24.03
C PRO A 88 -36.25 -7.77 25.19
N ASP A 89 -37.46 -8.25 24.96
CA ASP A 89 -38.26 -8.99 25.93
C ASP A 89 -37.78 -10.45 26.16
N GLN A 90 -36.79 -10.94 25.39
CA GLN A 90 -36.14 -12.22 25.72
C GLN A 90 -35.05 -12.13 26.80
N TYR A 91 -34.62 -10.94 27.21
CA TYR A 91 -33.66 -10.76 28.30
C TYR A 91 -33.94 -9.48 29.10
N SER A 92 -35.04 -9.46 29.85
CA SER A 92 -35.29 -8.41 30.86
C SER A 92 -35.15 -8.95 32.28
N ALA A 93 -33.96 -8.73 32.86
CA ALA A 93 -33.82 -8.44 34.28
C ALA A 93 -32.59 -7.53 34.49
N ALA A 94 -32.87 -6.30 34.93
CA ALA A 94 -32.01 -5.35 35.68
C ALA A 94 -31.73 -4.00 35.00
N THR A 95 -32.59 -3.04 35.39
CA THR A 95 -32.25 -1.71 35.95
C THR A 95 -31.38 -0.74 35.13
N ALA A 96 -32.02 0.30 34.59
CA ALA A 96 -31.40 1.51 34.06
C ALA A 96 -31.19 2.58 35.16
N PRO A 97 -30.26 3.54 34.95
CA PRO A 97 -30.59 4.92 35.29
C PRO A 97 -30.23 5.99 34.24
N THR A 98 -31.17 6.92 34.14
CA THR A 98 -31.21 8.33 33.72
C THR A 98 -29.87 9.10 33.55
N ARG A 99 -29.71 9.77 32.40
CA ARG A 99 -28.64 10.76 32.11
C ARG A 99 -29.15 12.20 32.17
N LEU A 100 -28.35 13.10 32.77
CA LEU A 100 -28.43 14.56 32.63
C LEU A 100 -27.28 15.09 31.75
N PRO A 101 -27.41 16.29 31.14
CA PRO A 101 -26.47 16.81 30.16
C PRO A 101 -25.52 17.89 30.72
N GLY A 102 -24.28 17.91 30.22
CA GLY A 102 -23.45 19.12 30.14
C GLY A 102 -22.12 19.08 30.90
N SER A 103 -21.01 18.96 30.18
CA SER A 103 -19.72 19.58 30.56
C SER A 103 -18.74 19.59 29.36
N PRO A 104 -17.87 20.64 29.21
CA PRO A 104 -17.15 20.93 27.97
C PRO A 104 -15.74 20.30 27.89
N SER A 105 -15.29 20.07 26.66
CA SER A 105 -14.02 19.42 26.30
C SER A 105 -12.76 20.30 26.48
N PRO A 106 -11.61 19.73 26.89
CA PRO A 106 -10.32 20.43 26.90
C PRO A 106 -9.60 20.41 25.52
N PRO A 107 -8.62 21.30 25.30
CA PRO A 107 -8.03 21.55 23.98
C PRO A 107 -6.95 20.54 23.58
N ARG A 108 -6.80 20.38 22.26
CA ARG A 108 -5.96 19.43 21.53
C ARG A 108 -4.50 19.92 21.42
N PRO A 109 -3.46 19.07 21.56
CA PRO A 109 -2.06 19.47 21.32
C PRO A 109 -1.68 19.40 19.82
N PRO A 110 -0.59 20.10 19.40
CA PRO A 110 -0.29 20.35 17.99
C PRO A 110 0.42 19.17 17.28
N HIS A 111 0.10 19.02 16.00
CA HIS A 111 0.68 18.05 15.07
C HIS A 111 2.16 18.35 14.77
N HIS A 112 3.04 17.37 15.00
CA HIS A 112 4.38 17.37 14.41
C HIS A 112 4.33 16.89 12.95
N GLN A 113 4.55 17.83 12.05
CA GLN A 113 4.69 17.65 10.61
C GLN A 113 6.03 16.97 10.29
N ARG A 114 6.00 15.66 10.06
CA ARG A 114 7.17 14.87 9.66
C ARG A 114 7.43 15.07 8.17
N GLN A 115 8.30 16.01 7.82
CA GLN A 115 8.83 16.20 6.48
C GLN A 115 9.54 14.92 6.00
N ARG A 116 9.06 14.35 4.90
CA ARG A 116 9.78 13.33 4.12
C ARG A 116 10.65 14.07 3.10
N HIS A 117 11.96 14.00 3.27
CA HIS A 117 12.89 14.39 2.22
C HIS A 117 12.94 13.32 1.13
N MET A 118 12.71 13.77 -0.11
CA MET A 118 12.95 13.05 -1.35
C MET A 118 14.42 13.15 -1.74
N ALA A 119 14.93 12.03 -2.27
CA ALA A 119 15.98 11.88 -3.29
C ALA A 119 17.40 12.40 -3.03
N ALA A 120 18.38 11.50 -3.22
CA ALA A 120 19.59 11.82 -3.97
C ALA A 120 20.19 10.54 -4.58
N ASP A 121 20.50 10.63 -5.87
CA ASP A 121 21.17 9.64 -6.71
C ASP A 121 22.48 9.14 -6.11
N ALA A 122 22.65 7.82 -6.05
CA ALA A 122 23.92 7.19 -5.71
C ALA A 122 24.73 6.94 -6.99
N PRO A 123 25.94 7.53 -7.14
CA PRO A 123 26.80 7.25 -8.27
C PRO A 123 27.32 5.81 -8.20
N ASN A 124 27.38 5.19 -9.38
CA ASN A 124 27.84 3.84 -9.65
C ASN A 124 29.29 3.63 -9.16
N MET A 125 29.47 3.24 -7.90
CA MET A 125 30.76 2.82 -7.35
C MET A 125 31.15 1.47 -7.94
N ARG A 126 31.83 1.54 -9.09
CA ARG A 126 32.59 0.43 -9.66
C ARG A 126 33.70 0.09 -8.67
N TRP A 127 33.52 -0.97 -7.89
CA TRP A 127 34.55 -1.54 -7.02
C TRP A 127 35.74 -1.97 -7.88
N SER A 128 36.72 -1.09 -8.02
CA SER A 128 38.02 -1.39 -8.60
C SER A 128 38.62 -2.56 -7.82
N GLN A 129 38.77 -3.71 -8.47
CA GLN A 129 39.50 -4.85 -7.90
C GLN A 129 40.89 -4.35 -7.48
N PRO A 130 41.34 -4.61 -6.25
CA PRO A 130 42.70 -4.29 -5.88
C PRO A 130 43.64 -5.10 -6.79
N ALA A 131 44.54 -4.39 -7.47
CA ALA A 131 45.62 -5.02 -8.24
C ALA A 131 46.35 -6.05 -7.35
N PRO A 132 46.77 -7.21 -7.90
CA PRO A 132 47.50 -8.20 -7.12
C PRO A 132 48.77 -7.54 -6.61
N ALA A 133 48.84 -7.31 -5.30
CA ALA A 133 50.04 -6.82 -4.66
C ALA A 133 51.17 -7.80 -5.00
N ALA A 134 52.14 -7.33 -5.78
CA ALA A 134 53.37 -8.04 -6.04
C ALA A 134 53.92 -8.52 -4.69
N SER A 135 54.17 -9.82 -4.59
CA SER A 135 54.75 -10.49 -3.43
C SER A 135 56.12 -9.88 -3.14
N ALA A 136 56.13 -8.78 -2.37
CA ALA A 136 57.32 -8.22 -1.79
C ALA A 136 57.88 -9.29 -0.84
N ALA A 137 58.99 -9.91 -1.23
CA ALA A 137 59.73 -10.85 -0.41
C ALA A 137 59.96 -10.21 0.96
N ALA A 138 59.37 -10.80 2.00
CA ALA A 138 59.56 -10.34 3.36
C ALA A 138 61.06 -10.35 3.67
N PRO A 139 61.65 -9.25 4.18
CA PRO A 139 63.02 -9.29 4.65
C PRO A 139 63.11 -10.33 5.76
N SER A 140 63.93 -11.34 5.53
CA SER A 140 64.32 -12.32 6.54
C SER A 140 65.03 -11.55 7.66
N TYR A 141 64.29 -11.20 8.72
CA TYR A 141 64.85 -10.75 9.98
C TYR A 141 65.60 -11.93 10.64
N GLY A 142 66.78 -12.24 10.12
CA GLY A 142 67.77 -13.00 10.85
C GLY A 142 68.22 -12.15 12.02
N TYR A 143 67.71 -12.43 13.21
CA TYR A 143 68.24 -11.83 14.43
C TYR A 143 69.71 -12.26 14.55
N PRO A 144 70.68 -11.33 14.54
CA PRO A 144 72.08 -11.68 14.72
C PRO A 144 72.23 -12.27 16.13
N ILE A 145 72.57 -13.56 16.20
CA ILE A 145 72.89 -14.23 17.46
C ILE A 145 74.22 -13.64 17.94
N LEU A 146 74.16 -12.68 18.85
CA LEU A 146 75.34 -12.16 19.54
C LEU A 146 75.99 -13.30 20.34
N PRO A 147 77.25 -13.66 20.06
CA PRO A 147 77.95 -14.72 20.79
C PRO A 147 78.19 -14.25 22.23
N GLY A 148 77.51 -14.88 23.19
CA GLY A 148 77.57 -14.53 24.62
C GLY A 148 76.23 -14.15 25.25
N ALA A 149 75.15 -14.03 24.47
CA ALA A 149 73.81 -13.88 25.04
C ALA A 149 73.37 -15.21 25.69
N LEU A 150 73.36 -15.25 27.02
CA LEU A 150 72.83 -16.38 27.79
C LEU A 150 71.38 -16.67 27.36
N PRO A 151 70.99 -17.96 27.21
CA PRO A 151 69.71 -18.34 26.66
C PRO A 151 68.55 -17.86 27.54
N LEU A 152 67.53 -17.29 26.90
CA LEU A 152 66.25 -16.97 27.53
C LEU A 152 65.52 -18.29 27.78
N THR A 153 65.25 -18.60 29.05
CA THR A 153 64.71 -19.91 29.47
C THR A 153 63.38 -19.80 30.19
N HIS A 154 63.04 -18.62 30.70
CA HIS A 154 61.83 -18.37 31.47
C HIS A 154 61.05 -17.20 30.87
N TYR A 155 59.78 -17.05 31.23
CA TYR A 155 58.91 -15.97 30.79
C TYR A 155 58.16 -15.41 32.00
N ASN A 156 58.21 -14.09 32.18
CA ASN A 156 57.44 -13.42 33.21
C ASN A 156 56.03 -13.17 32.68
N GLU A 157 55.04 -13.90 33.18
CA GLU A 157 53.63 -13.77 32.79
C GLU A 157 53.01 -12.44 33.24
N THR A 158 53.54 -11.84 34.30
CA THR A 158 53.07 -10.54 34.81
C THR A 158 53.57 -9.38 33.94
N ALA A 159 54.85 -9.41 33.54
CA ALA A 159 55.47 -8.34 32.75
C ALA A 159 55.37 -8.55 31.23
N GLY A 160 55.12 -9.78 30.77
CA GLY A 160 55.02 -10.12 29.36
C GLY A 160 56.38 -10.23 28.63
N VAL A 161 57.48 -10.41 29.37
CA VAL A 161 58.85 -10.36 28.83
C VAL A 161 59.58 -11.69 29.07
N PRO A 162 60.34 -12.22 28.09
CA PRO A 162 61.19 -13.39 28.30
C PRO A 162 62.39 -13.03 29.20
N LEU A 163 62.72 -13.93 30.12
CA LEU A 163 63.77 -13.75 31.12
C LEU A 163 64.88 -14.79 30.96
N ARG A 164 66.09 -14.39 31.38
CA ARG A 164 67.21 -15.31 31.62
C ARG A 164 67.00 -16.04 32.93
N LYS A 165 67.69 -17.18 33.10
CA LYS A 165 67.59 -18.02 34.31
C LYS A 165 67.99 -17.25 35.58
N ASP A 166 69.03 -16.43 35.49
CA ASP A 166 69.58 -15.69 36.64
C ASP A 166 68.62 -14.61 37.15
N ALA A 167 67.77 -14.06 36.29
CA ALA A 167 66.79 -13.03 36.64
C ALA A 167 65.47 -13.60 37.21
N VAL A 168 65.33 -14.93 37.29
CA VAL A 168 64.07 -15.57 37.74
C VAL A 168 63.84 -15.32 39.22
N GLU A 169 64.85 -15.54 40.06
CA GLU A 169 64.72 -15.43 41.52
C GLU A 169 64.41 -13.99 41.95
N GLU A 170 65.05 -13.01 41.33
CA GLU A 170 64.78 -11.58 41.56
C GLU A 170 63.33 -11.23 41.22
N GLN A 171 62.83 -11.70 40.07
CA GLN A 171 61.49 -11.40 39.61
C GLN A 171 60.42 -12.13 40.43
N VAL A 172 60.70 -13.35 40.89
CA VAL A 172 59.83 -14.09 41.83
C VAL A 172 59.81 -13.42 43.21
N ALA A 173 60.94 -12.91 43.70
CA ALA A 173 61.01 -12.16 44.96
C ALA A 173 60.19 -10.86 44.91
N LEU A 174 60.07 -10.24 43.73
CA LEU A 174 59.17 -9.11 43.47
C LEU A 174 57.69 -9.50 43.33
N GLY A 175 57.36 -10.80 43.47
CA GLY A 175 56.00 -11.33 43.37
C GLY A 175 55.51 -11.57 41.95
N HIS A 176 56.38 -11.52 40.93
CA HIS A 176 55.99 -11.82 39.56
C HIS A 176 55.84 -13.33 39.32
N THR A 177 54.85 -13.70 38.52
CA THR A 177 54.64 -15.08 38.07
C THR A 177 55.58 -15.42 36.92
N VAL A 178 56.58 -16.25 37.20
CA VAL A 178 57.56 -16.70 36.20
C VAL A 178 57.33 -18.17 35.86
N VAL A 179 57.26 -18.49 34.57
CA VAL A 179 57.00 -19.84 34.04
C VAL A 179 58.12 -20.21 33.06
N PRO A 180 58.52 -21.49 32.92
CA PRO A 180 59.44 -21.91 31.87
C PRO A 180 58.95 -21.46 30.48
N LEU A 181 59.86 -20.95 29.64
CA LEU A 181 59.52 -20.32 28.37
C LEU A 181 58.76 -21.27 27.43
N HIS A 182 59.11 -22.56 27.41
CA HIS A 182 58.43 -23.57 26.59
C HIS A 182 56.97 -23.81 27.03
N GLU A 183 56.69 -23.75 28.32
CA GLU A 183 55.35 -23.89 28.88
C GLU A 183 54.51 -22.63 28.59
N ALA A 184 55.08 -21.45 28.79
CA ALA A 184 54.47 -20.17 28.43
C ALA A 184 54.15 -20.07 26.91
N TYR A 185 55.05 -20.59 26.06
CA TYR A 185 54.87 -20.68 24.62
C TYR A 185 53.74 -21.65 24.24
N SER A 186 53.78 -22.89 24.74
CA SER A 186 52.77 -23.90 24.44
C SER A 186 51.36 -23.47 24.87
N ARG A 187 51.21 -22.86 26.05
CA ARG A 187 49.93 -22.29 26.53
C ARG A 187 49.39 -21.20 25.60
N ARG A 188 50.24 -20.26 25.17
CA ARG A 188 49.85 -19.19 24.23
C ARG A 188 49.51 -19.73 22.85
N LEU A 189 50.31 -20.66 22.34
CA LEU A 189 50.07 -21.31 21.05
C LEU A 189 48.74 -22.06 21.08
N ALA A 190 48.46 -22.85 22.12
CA ALA A 190 47.20 -23.55 22.30
C ALA A 190 46.01 -22.56 22.38
N ARG A 191 46.14 -21.45 23.11
CA ARG A 191 45.11 -20.40 23.17
C ARG A 191 44.89 -19.75 21.80
N LEU A 192 45.95 -19.47 21.05
CA LEU A 192 45.86 -18.87 19.71
C LEU A 192 45.20 -19.87 18.74
N GLN A 193 45.61 -21.14 18.76
CA GLN A 193 44.97 -22.21 17.99
C GLN A 193 43.48 -22.33 18.34
N ALA A 194 43.11 -22.26 19.63
CA ALA A 194 41.72 -22.25 20.07
C ALA A 194 40.95 -21.03 19.54
N LEU A 195 41.54 -19.83 19.54
CA LEU A 195 40.90 -18.62 18.99
C LEU A 195 40.75 -18.68 17.47
N VAL A 196 41.76 -19.18 16.74
CA VAL A 196 41.69 -19.37 15.29
C VAL A 196 40.58 -20.35 14.93
N THR A 197 40.53 -21.50 15.61
CA THR A 197 39.55 -22.55 15.35
C THR A 197 38.14 -22.15 15.76
N SER A 198 37.96 -21.53 16.93
CA SER A 198 36.63 -21.17 17.45
C SER A 198 36.06 -19.86 16.89
N LYS A 199 36.89 -18.89 16.50
CA LYS A 199 36.42 -17.56 16.06
C LYS A 199 36.74 -17.26 14.60
N LEU A 200 38.00 -17.39 14.19
CA LEU A 200 38.43 -16.94 12.87
C LEU A 200 37.93 -17.85 11.74
N LEU A 201 37.98 -19.17 11.91
CA LEU A 201 37.51 -20.11 10.88
C LEU A 201 35.99 -20.02 10.63
N PRO A 202 35.12 -19.97 11.66
CA PRO A 202 33.69 -19.75 11.44
C PRO A 202 33.39 -18.39 10.80
N ALA A 203 34.08 -17.32 11.21
CA ALA A 203 33.91 -16.00 10.60
C ALA A 203 34.30 -16.01 9.11
N ARG A 204 35.40 -16.69 8.75
CA ARG A 204 35.81 -16.87 7.35
C ARG A 204 34.75 -17.62 6.54
N GLU A 205 34.21 -18.71 7.08
CA GLU A 205 33.15 -19.48 6.41
C GLU A 205 31.87 -18.64 6.24
N GLN A 206 31.47 -17.89 7.26
CA GLN A 206 30.35 -16.95 7.16
C GLN A 206 30.57 -15.89 6.06
N LEU A 207 31.77 -15.32 5.96
CA LEU A 207 32.11 -14.37 4.89
C LEU A 207 32.09 -15.03 3.50
N LEU A 208 32.56 -16.28 3.38
CA LEU A 208 32.48 -17.03 2.12
C LEU A 208 31.03 -17.33 1.72
N GLN A 209 30.17 -17.68 2.69
CA GLN A 209 28.74 -17.88 2.46
C GLN A 209 28.05 -16.57 2.05
N LEU A 210 28.37 -15.46 2.72
CA LEU A 210 27.86 -14.14 2.34
C LEU A 210 28.32 -13.77 0.93
N ARG A 211 29.58 -13.99 0.57
CA ARG A 211 30.09 -13.77 -0.79
C ARG A 211 29.31 -14.57 -1.82
N ARG A 212 29.06 -15.86 -1.58
CA ARG A 212 28.24 -16.71 -2.49
C ARG A 212 26.81 -16.17 -2.64
N ARG A 213 26.17 -15.77 -1.54
CA ARG A 213 24.82 -15.16 -1.57
C ARG A 213 24.80 -13.86 -2.35
N LEU A 214 25.81 -13.00 -2.18
CA LEU A 214 25.93 -11.74 -2.92
C LEU A 214 26.12 -11.98 -4.43
N LEU A 215 26.93 -12.96 -4.81
CA LEU A 215 27.11 -13.33 -6.22
C LEU A 215 25.80 -13.85 -6.83
N ALA A 216 25.11 -14.77 -6.15
CA ALA A 216 23.81 -15.27 -6.61
C ALA A 216 22.77 -14.14 -6.75
N ARG A 217 22.71 -13.22 -5.78
CA ARG A 217 21.86 -12.02 -5.90
C ARG A 217 22.26 -11.11 -7.05
N GLY A 218 23.56 -11.01 -7.34
CA GLY A 218 24.06 -10.28 -8.51
C GLY A 218 23.55 -10.88 -9.82
N GLU A 219 23.62 -12.22 -9.96
CA GLU A 219 23.11 -12.94 -11.12
C GLU A 219 21.58 -12.81 -11.27
N GLU A 220 20.84 -12.93 -10.17
CA GLU A 220 19.39 -12.71 -10.16
C GLU A 220 19.02 -11.30 -10.67
N VAL A 221 19.70 -10.26 -10.16
CA VAL A 221 19.47 -8.86 -10.61
C VAL A 221 19.81 -8.69 -12.09
N GLN A 222 20.92 -9.27 -12.56
CA GLN A 222 21.30 -9.22 -13.98
C GLN A 222 20.27 -9.93 -14.87
N SER A 223 19.78 -11.10 -14.45
CA SER A 223 18.76 -11.84 -15.20
C SER A 223 17.43 -11.09 -15.25
N ALA A 224 17.02 -10.46 -14.14
CA ALA A 224 15.81 -9.65 -14.06
C ALA A 224 15.92 -8.42 -14.96
N LYS A 225 17.08 -7.74 -14.95
CA LYS A 225 17.37 -6.63 -15.86
C LYS A 225 17.23 -7.07 -17.33
N ALA A 226 17.89 -8.16 -17.72
CA ALA A 226 17.84 -8.67 -19.09
C ALA A 226 16.44 -9.14 -19.53
N ALA A 227 15.60 -9.58 -18.58
CA ALA A 227 14.20 -9.88 -18.86
C ALA A 227 13.39 -8.61 -19.15
N ILE A 228 13.52 -7.57 -18.31
CA ILE A 228 12.85 -6.28 -18.51
C ILE A 228 13.29 -5.60 -19.81
N GLU A 229 14.59 -5.67 -20.15
CA GLU A 229 15.10 -5.13 -21.41
C GLU A 229 14.47 -5.84 -22.63
N ARG A 230 14.36 -7.17 -22.59
CA ARG A 230 13.71 -7.93 -23.67
C ARG A 230 12.22 -7.61 -23.79
N GLU A 231 11.51 -7.50 -22.68
CA GLU A 231 10.09 -7.14 -22.65
C GLU A 231 9.86 -5.74 -23.22
N THR A 232 10.63 -4.75 -22.78
CA THR A 232 10.49 -3.37 -23.28
C THR A 232 10.83 -3.23 -24.77
N MET A 233 11.83 -3.97 -25.26
CA MET A 233 12.13 -4.04 -26.69
C MET A 233 11.00 -4.70 -27.48
N ALA A 234 10.47 -5.83 -27.02
CA ALA A 234 9.35 -6.53 -27.67
C ALA A 234 8.09 -5.65 -27.75
N ASP A 235 7.78 -4.92 -26.68
CA ASP A 235 6.68 -3.95 -26.64
C ASP A 235 6.88 -2.82 -27.65
N ALA A 236 8.09 -2.23 -27.70
CA ALA A 236 8.42 -1.18 -28.66
C ALA A 236 8.30 -1.67 -30.11
N HIS A 237 8.77 -2.90 -30.40
CA HIS A 237 8.62 -3.52 -31.72
C HIS A 237 7.15 -3.68 -32.10
N THR A 238 6.31 -4.16 -31.19
CA THR A 238 4.87 -4.32 -31.44
C THR A 238 4.18 -2.99 -31.76
N ILE A 239 4.51 -1.91 -31.04
CA ILE A 239 3.98 -0.56 -31.31
C ILE A 239 4.42 -0.09 -32.71
N LEU A 240 5.70 -0.28 -33.07
CA LEU A 240 6.21 0.11 -34.38
C LEU A 240 5.60 -0.69 -35.52
N GLU A 241 5.35 -1.99 -35.34
CA GLU A 241 4.67 -2.82 -36.33
C GLU A 241 3.24 -2.32 -36.60
N ARG A 242 2.48 -1.98 -35.55
CA ARG A 242 1.14 -1.40 -35.71
C ARG A 242 1.20 -0.06 -36.43
N LEU A 243 2.14 0.82 -36.07
CA LEU A 243 2.33 2.11 -36.74
C LEU A 243 2.62 1.93 -38.23
N ARG A 244 3.55 1.04 -38.59
CA ARG A 244 3.89 0.72 -39.99
C ARG A 244 2.70 0.12 -40.74
N SER A 245 1.92 -0.75 -40.10
CA SER A 245 0.72 -1.32 -40.72
C SER A 245 -0.34 -0.26 -41.01
N ALA A 246 -0.52 0.71 -40.10
CA ALA A 246 -1.42 1.83 -40.28
C ALA A 246 -0.93 2.80 -41.37
N GLU A 247 0.37 3.05 -41.43
CA GLU A 247 1.01 3.83 -42.50
C GLU A 247 0.82 3.17 -43.87
N ALA A 248 1.13 1.88 -43.99
CA ALA A 248 0.98 1.14 -45.23
C ALA A 248 -0.48 1.16 -45.74
N LEU A 249 -1.45 1.01 -44.85
CA LEU A 249 -2.88 1.07 -45.21
C LEU A 249 -3.27 2.47 -45.72
N LYS A 250 -2.81 3.53 -45.05
CA LYS A 250 -3.08 4.92 -45.48
C LYS A 250 -2.41 5.24 -46.82
N MET A 251 -1.16 4.83 -47.00
CA MET A 251 -0.45 5.00 -48.28
C MET A 251 -1.15 4.24 -49.40
N ALA A 252 -1.57 2.99 -49.17
CA ALA A 252 -2.34 2.23 -50.15
C ALA A 252 -3.66 2.93 -50.50
N THR A 253 -4.34 3.54 -49.52
CA THR A 253 -5.58 4.30 -49.75
C THR A 253 -5.31 5.54 -50.61
N LEU A 254 -4.23 6.26 -50.34
CA LEU A 254 -3.83 7.44 -51.12
C LEU A 254 -3.42 7.05 -52.55
N GLU A 255 -2.61 5.99 -52.70
CA GLU A 255 -2.18 5.47 -54.01
C GLU A 255 -3.38 5.01 -54.85
N GLN A 256 -4.34 4.32 -54.25
CA GLN A 256 -5.58 3.95 -54.92
C GLN A 256 -6.33 5.20 -55.42
N ARG A 257 -6.52 6.21 -54.56
CA ARG A 257 -7.19 7.46 -54.95
C ARG A 257 -6.42 8.23 -56.03
N MET A 258 -5.09 8.24 -55.97
CA MET A 258 -4.25 8.83 -57.02
C MET A 258 -4.42 8.11 -58.36
N SER A 259 -4.45 6.77 -58.34
CA SER A 259 -4.72 5.96 -59.53
C SER A 259 -6.11 6.23 -60.10
N ASP A 260 -7.13 6.28 -59.25
CA ASP A 260 -8.50 6.59 -59.67
C ASP A 260 -8.56 7.95 -60.38
N VAL A 261 -8.01 9.01 -59.77
CA VAL A 261 -7.94 10.35 -60.37
C VAL A 261 -7.15 10.36 -61.68
N ALA A 262 -6.02 9.64 -61.76
CA ALA A 262 -5.24 9.54 -63.00
C ALA A 262 -6.05 8.89 -64.13
N THR A 263 -6.79 7.82 -63.85
CA THR A 263 -7.64 7.17 -64.86
C THR A 263 -8.81 8.07 -65.29
N GLU A 264 -9.34 8.91 -64.41
CA GLU A 264 -10.36 9.89 -64.75
C GLU A 264 -9.79 11.01 -65.63
N LEU A 265 -8.60 11.52 -65.33
CA LEU A 265 -7.91 12.52 -66.15
C LEU A 265 -7.63 11.98 -67.55
N GLU A 266 -7.12 10.74 -67.67
CA GLU A 266 -6.92 10.10 -68.98
C GLU A 266 -8.22 9.96 -69.78
N GLN A 267 -9.35 9.68 -69.10
CA GLN A 267 -10.66 9.62 -69.75
C GLN A 267 -11.07 11.01 -70.27
N LEU A 268 -10.88 12.06 -69.47
CA LEU A 268 -11.16 13.45 -69.87
C LEU A 268 -10.27 13.90 -71.03
N ASP A 269 -8.98 13.58 -71.01
CA ASP A 269 -8.03 13.91 -72.08
C ASP A 269 -8.41 13.21 -73.39
N ARG A 270 -8.81 11.93 -73.34
CA ARG A 270 -9.31 11.21 -74.52
C ARG A 270 -10.58 11.84 -75.08
N LEU A 271 -11.53 12.21 -74.22
CA LEU A 271 -12.76 12.92 -74.64
C LEU A 271 -12.43 14.29 -75.25
N ALA A 272 -11.51 15.04 -74.66
CA ALA A 272 -11.07 16.34 -75.17
C ALA A 272 -10.39 16.20 -76.54
N GLN A 273 -9.54 15.18 -76.74
CA GLN A 273 -8.91 14.88 -78.02
C GLN A 273 -9.93 14.48 -79.09
N GLN A 274 -10.96 13.69 -78.73
CA GLN A 274 -12.06 13.34 -79.65
C GLN A 274 -12.84 14.58 -80.10
N VAL A 275 -13.17 15.48 -79.17
CA VAL A 275 -13.87 16.73 -79.47
C VAL A 275 -13.00 17.66 -80.33
N ALA A 276 -11.71 17.81 -80.01
CA ALA A 276 -10.77 18.63 -80.78
C ALA A 276 -10.56 18.09 -82.20
N GLY A 277 -10.43 16.76 -82.34
CA GLY A 277 -10.31 16.10 -83.64
C GLY A 277 -11.55 16.29 -84.52
N ALA A 278 -12.74 16.20 -83.93
CA ALA A 278 -14.00 16.36 -84.65
C ALA A 278 -14.30 17.83 -85.02
N ALA A 279 -13.84 18.80 -84.23
CA ALA A 279 -13.98 20.23 -84.51
C ALA A 279 -13.10 20.73 -85.67
N GLY A 280 -12.16 19.92 -86.17
CA GLY A 280 -11.29 20.29 -87.29
C GLY A 280 -10.28 21.39 -86.96
N THR A 281 -10.20 21.84 -85.71
CA THR A 281 -9.17 22.74 -85.16
C THR A 281 -7.85 21.99 -84.98
N GLN A 282 -7.35 21.39 -86.05
CA GLN A 282 -5.93 21.16 -86.15
C GLN A 282 -5.33 22.53 -86.47
N GLU A 283 -4.99 23.30 -85.44
CA GLU A 283 -4.09 24.44 -85.60
C GLU A 283 -2.79 23.87 -86.17
N GLN A 284 -2.70 23.86 -87.50
CA GLN A 284 -1.52 23.50 -88.27
C GLN A 284 -0.52 24.65 -88.13
N GLY A 285 -0.09 24.88 -86.90
CA GLY A 285 0.87 25.88 -86.50
C GLY A 285 2.28 25.39 -86.79
N GLY A 286 2.77 25.69 -87.99
CA GLY A 286 4.18 25.98 -88.23
C GLY A 286 5.03 24.84 -88.79
N GLY A 287 5.37 24.94 -90.08
CA GLY A 287 6.56 24.28 -90.62
C GLY A 287 6.55 23.91 -92.10
N MET A 288 6.56 24.92 -92.99
CA MET A 288 7.26 24.95 -94.29
C MET A 288 7.51 23.61 -95.03
N ALA A 289 6.80 23.37 -96.13
CA ALA A 289 7.28 23.67 -97.49
C ALA A 289 6.57 22.80 -98.56
N GLY A 290 6.01 23.46 -99.57
CA GLY A 290 6.02 22.95 -100.93
C GLY A 290 4.85 22.08 -101.39
N ALA A 291 3.89 22.75 -102.04
CA ALA A 291 3.24 22.26 -103.26
C ALA A 291 2.39 20.99 -103.18
N GLU A 292 1.17 21.10 -102.62
CA GLU A 292 0.00 20.35 -103.08
C GLU A 292 -1.28 20.98 -102.48
N ARG A 293 -1.72 22.09 -103.07
CA ARG A 293 -3.04 22.68 -102.82
C ARG A 293 -3.93 22.25 -103.97
N TYR A 294 -4.93 21.40 -103.77
CA TYR A 294 -6.23 21.44 -104.49
C TYR A 294 -7.26 20.35 -104.08
N THR A 295 -6.98 19.46 -103.12
CA THR A 295 -7.94 18.39 -102.71
C THR A 295 -8.64 18.60 -101.35
N HIS A 296 -8.36 19.70 -100.63
CA HIS A 296 -8.76 19.87 -99.23
C HIS A 296 -10.26 20.19 -98.98
N GLU A 297 -11.04 20.55 -100.01
CA GLU A 297 -12.46 20.92 -99.83
C GLU A 297 -13.37 19.72 -99.53
N PHE A 298 -13.04 18.52 -100.02
CA PHE A 298 -13.90 17.35 -99.86
C PHE A 298 -13.70 16.63 -98.51
N GLU A 299 -12.47 16.61 -97.96
CA GLU A 299 -12.21 16.02 -96.63
C GLU A 299 -12.88 16.78 -95.49
N SER A 300 -13.13 18.09 -95.68
CA SER A 300 -13.78 18.94 -94.68
C SER A 300 -15.25 18.53 -94.46
N THR A 301 -15.99 18.24 -95.54
CA THR A 301 -17.40 17.87 -95.43
C THR A 301 -17.60 16.48 -94.83
N ALA A 302 -16.71 15.52 -95.09
CA ALA A 302 -16.76 14.19 -94.48
C ALA A 302 -16.58 14.25 -92.95
N LYS A 303 -15.61 15.04 -92.46
CA LYS A 303 -15.40 15.26 -91.01
C LYS A 303 -16.59 15.97 -90.36
N MET A 304 -17.21 16.93 -91.06
CA MET A 304 -18.43 17.59 -90.57
C MET A 304 -19.59 16.60 -90.44
N ILE A 305 -19.77 15.68 -91.39
CA ILE A 305 -20.82 14.65 -91.32
C ILE A 305 -20.55 13.67 -90.18
N GLU A 306 -19.30 13.24 -89.99
CA GLU A 306 -18.89 12.37 -88.88
C GLU A 306 -19.10 13.03 -87.51
N LEU A 307 -18.78 14.32 -87.37
CA LEU A 307 -19.08 15.10 -86.17
C LEU A 307 -20.59 15.14 -85.92
N VAL A 308 -21.41 15.44 -86.94
CA VAL A 308 -22.87 15.49 -86.78
C VAL A 308 -23.43 14.13 -86.37
N GLN A 309 -22.89 13.03 -86.88
CA GLN A 309 -23.29 11.67 -86.52
C GLN A 309 -22.86 11.28 -85.09
N SER A 310 -21.67 11.69 -84.65
CA SER A 310 -21.12 11.38 -83.32
C SER A 310 -21.49 12.39 -82.22
N TYR A 311 -22.09 13.52 -82.58
CA TYR A 311 -22.39 14.63 -81.66
C TYR A 311 -23.23 14.21 -80.45
N GLY A 312 -24.29 13.43 -80.67
CA GLY A 312 -25.15 12.95 -79.58
C GLY A 312 -24.39 12.09 -78.57
N ASP A 313 -23.53 11.20 -79.05
CA ASP A 313 -22.71 10.31 -78.21
C ASP A 313 -21.62 11.08 -77.46
N LEU A 314 -21.01 12.10 -78.09
CA LEU A 314 -20.04 12.98 -77.46
C LEU A 314 -20.69 13.83 -76.35
N CYS A 315 -21.84 14.46 -76.62
CA CYS A 315 -22.60 15.21 -75.60
C CYS A 315 -22.97 14.31 -74.42
N ALA A 316 -23.52 13.12 -74.69
CA ALA A 316 -23.86 12.16 -73.63
C ALA A 316 -22.62 11.68 -72.86
N SER A 317 -21.44 11.61 -73.50
CA SER A 317 -20.19 11.23 -72.84
C SER A 317 -19.63 12.36 -71.97
N VAL A 318 -19.69 13.61 -72.45
CA VAL A 318 -19.31 14.81 -71.70
C VAL A 318 -20.23 15.01 -70.50
N GLU A 319 -21.54 14.87 -70.66
CA GLU A 319 -22.51 14.97 -69.57
C GLU A 319 -22.29 13.86 -68.52
N ARG A 320 -22.00 12.63 -68.95
CA ARG A 320 -21.63 11.54 -68.04
C ARG A 320 -20.33 11.81 -67.31
N ALA A 321 -19.33 12.40 -67.96
CA ALA A 321 -18.07 12.76 -67.32
C ALA A 321 -18.26 13.92 -66.33
N ALA A 322 -19.04 14.94 -66.70
CA ALA A 322 -19.32 16.12 -65.87
C ALA A 322 -20.24 15.82 -64.67
N SER A 323 -21.13 14.84 -64.79
CA SER A 323 -22.04 14.43 -63.71
C SER A 323 -21.41 13.47 -62.69
N ARG A 324 -20.21 12.92 -62.97
CA ARG A 324 -19.46 12.19 -61.95
C ARG A 324 -18.98 13.18 -60.89
N LEU A 325 -19.66 13.17 -59.74
CA LEU A 325 -19.24 13.93 -58.57
C LEU A 325 -17.89 13.40 -58.10
N GLN A 326 -16.84 14.21 -58.26
CA GLN A 326 -15.54 13.90 -57.69
C GLN A 326 -15.62 14.06 -56.18
N ASP A 327 -15.38 12.97 -55.46
CA ASP A 327 -15.22 12.99 -54.02
C ASP A 327 -13.91 13.71 -53.68
N THR A 328 -14.01 15.00 -53.33
CA THR A 328 -12.86 15.82 -52.94
C THR A 328 -12.40 15.56 -51.50
N SER A 329 -13.12 14.71 -50.76
CA SER A 329 -12.78 14.41 -49.37
C SER A 329 -11.69 13.34 -49.29
N ILE A 330 -10.46 13.77 -49.07
CA ILE A 330 -9.36 12.87 -48.72
C ILE A 330 -9.53 12.54 -47.22
N ALA A 331 -10.12 11.39 -46.92
CA ALA A 331 -10.40 10.92 -45.56
C ALA A 331 -9.16 10.51 -44.74
N VAL A 332 -7.95 10.86 -45.17
CA VAL A 332 -6.70 10.49 -44.50
C VAL A 332 -6.14 11.73 -43.82
N THR A 333 -6.18 11.78 -42.49
CA THR A 333 -5.53 12.85 -41.73
C THR A 333 -4.22 12.37 -41.10
N PRO A 334 -3.23 13.26 -40.94
CA PRO A 334 -1.96 12.94 -40.28
C PRO A 334 -2.13 12.64 -38.79
N ASN A 335 -3.27 12.96 -38.19
CA ASN A 335 -3.54 12.70 -36.77
C ASN A 335 -4.13 11.31 -36.51
N ASP A 336 -4.55 10.59 -37.55
CA ASP A 336 -5.18 9.26 -37.41
C ASP A 336 -4.17 8.13 -37.14
N PHE A 337 -2.94 8.43 -36.73
CA PHE A 337 -1.97 7.40 -36.36
C PHE A 337 -2.22 6.95 -34.91
N PRO A 338 -2.02 5.66 -34.59
CA PRO A 338 -2.21 5.17 -33.23
C PRO A 338 -1.28 5.92 -32.26
N GLN A 339 -1.86 6.60 -31.27
CA GLN A 339 -1.11 7.32 -30.21
C GLN A 339 -0.93 6.43 -28.97
N GLU A 340 -0.57 5.16 -29.17
CA GLU A 340 -0.53 4.14 -28.13
C GLU A 340 0.39 4.54 -26.95
N THR A 341 1.50 5.23 -27.22
CA THR A 341 2.40 5.73 -26.17
C THR A 341 1.77 6.83 -25.33
N ALA A 342 1.02 7.75 -25.94
CA ALA A 342 0.30 8.81 -25.23
C ALA A 342 -0.83 8.24 -24.38
N GLU A 343 -1.55 7.25 -24.91
CA GLU A 343 -2.61 6.53 -24.18
C GLU A 343 -2.04 5.77 -22.97
N ARG A 344 -0.94 5.02 -23.15
CA ARG A 344 -0.23 4.33 -22.06
C ARG A 344 0.23 5.31 -20.97
N LEU A 345 0.79 6.46 -21.37
CA LEU A 345 1.17 7.52 -20.41
C LEU A 345 -0.03 8.09 -19.66
N GLU A 346 -1.17 8.27 -20.32
CA GLU A 346 -2.37 8.76 -19.65
C GLU A 346 -2.93 7.75 -18.64
N VAL A 347 -2.88 6.44 -18.96
CA VAL A 347 -3.23 5.38 -18.00
C VAL A 347 -2.31 5.43 -16.77
N LEU A 348 -1.00 5.59 -16.95
CA LEU A 348 -0.06 5.77 -15.84
C LEU A 348 -0.39 7.00 -14.99
N ARG A 349 -0.69 8.14 -15.61
CA ARG A 349 -1.12 9.36 -14.87
C ARG A 349 -2.43 9.15 -14.09
N ARG A 350 -3.33 8.28 -14.56
CA ARG A 350 -4.55 7.91 -13.81
C ARG A 350 -4.21 7.00 -12.64
N ALA A 351 -3.32 6.02 -12.83
CA ALA A 351 -2.85 5.16 -11.76
C ALA A 351 -2.20 5.97 -10.62
N ASP A 352 -1.36 6.95 -10.94
CA ASP A 352 -0.75 7.85 -9.95
C ASP A 352 -1.79 8.64 -9.14
N ARG A 353 -2.89 9.05 -9.79
CA ARG A 353 -4.01 9.73 -9.13
C ARG A 353 -4.73 8.79 -8.15
N TYR A 354 -4.95 7.53 -8.54
CA TYR A 354 -5.55 6.53 -7.67
C TYR A 354 -4.65 6.15 -6.49
N GLU A 355 -3.34 6.04 -6.70
CA GLU A 355 -2.39 5.77 -5.61
C GLU A 355 -2.43 6.87 -4.55
N LYS A 356 -2.46 8.14 -4.97
CA LYS A 356 -2.62 9.29 -4.06
C LYS A 356 -3.95 9.25 -3.31
N ALA A 357 -5.05 8.94 -4.00
CA ALA A 357 -6.36 8.82 -3.37
C ALA A 357 -6.42 7.68 -2.35
N LEU A 358 -5.80 6.54 -2.66
CA LEU A 358 -5.68 5.40 -1.74
C LEU A 358 -4.84 5.77 -0.50
N ALA A 359 -3.72 6.47 -0.67
CA ALA A 359 -2.91 6.95 0.45
C ALA A 359 -3.69 7.88 1.39
N ILE A 360 -4.52 8.77 0.85
CA ILE A 360 -5.40 9.63 1.65
C ILE A 360 -6.45 8.80 2.39
N LYS A 361 -7.05 7.80 1.73
CA LYS A 361 -8.03 6.90 2.34
C LYS A 361 -7.39 6.09 3.49
N ASP A 362 -6.19 5.55 3.30
CA ASP A 362 -5.47 4.81 4.33
C ASP A 362 -5.15 5.70 5.54
N GLN A 363 -4.77 6.95 5.30
CA GLN A 363 -4.58 7.94 6.36
C GLN A 363 -5.88 8.23 7.12
N MET A 364 -7.01 8.37 6.42
CA MET A 364 -8.32 8.56 7.05
C MET A 364 -8.74 7.36 7.88
N ILE A 365 -8.56 6.14 7.38
CA ILE A 365 -8.85 4.91 8.11
C ILE A 365 -7.99 4.84 9.37
N TRP A 366 -6.70 5.15 9.27
CA TRP A 366 -5.81 5.16 10.43
C TRP A 366 -6.26 6.16 11.48
N ASN A 367 -6.64 7.39 11.09
CA ASN A 367 -7.18 8.39 12.02
C ASN A 367 -8.47 7.89 12.70
N LEU A 368 -9.40 7.31 11.93
CA LEU A 368 -10.65 6.76 12.49
C LEU A 368 -10.39 5.60 13.46
N MET A 369 -9.41 4.74 13.17
CA MET A 369 -9.01 3.67 14.10
C MET A 369 -8.42 4.23 15.40
N GLN A 370 -7.61 5.27 15.33
CA GLN A 370 -7.06 5.94 16.51
C GLN A 370 -8.16 6.60 17.33
N GLU A 371 -9.09 7.29 16.68
CA GLU A 371 -10.25 7.90 17.33
C GLU A 371 -11.13 6.83 18.02
N ALA A 372 -11.37 5.70 17.36
CA ALA A 372 -12.10 4.58 17.95
C ALA A 372 -11.38 3.98 19.17
N SER A 373 -10.06 3.78 19.09
CA SER A 373 -9.25 3.31 20.23
C SER A 373 -9.37 4.24 21.43
N HIS A 374 -9.27 5.55 21.20
CA HIS A 374 -9.38 6.55 22.25
C HIS A 374 -10.80 6.62 22.86
N VAL A 375 -11.85 6.40 22.08
CA VAL A 375 -13.22 6.28 22.61
C VAL A 375 -13.36 5.03 23.48
N VAL A 376 -12.79 3.90 23.07
CA VAL A 376 -12.79 2.67 23.87
C VAL A 376 -12.03 2.88 25.19
N GLU A 377 -10.83 3.48 25.15
CA GLU A 377 -10.06 3.80 26.37
C GLU A 377 -10.87 4.67 27.33
N LYS A 378 -11.53 5.72 26.83
CA LYS A 378 -12.41 6.56 27.65
C LYS A 378 -13.58 5.79 28.25
N ALA A 379 -14.28 4.97 27.45
CA ALA A 379 -15.39 4.16 27.94
C ALA A 379 -14.94 3.17 29.02
N THR A 380 -13.74 2.58 28.88
CA THR A 380 -13.19 1.69 29.92
C THR A 380 -12.83 2.44 31.19
N ALA A 381 -12.25 3.65 31.09
CA ALA A 381 -11.96 4.50 32.24
C ALA A 381 -13.25 4.93 32.97
N GLU A 382 -14.28 5.33 32.24
CA GLU A 382 -15.60 5.66 32.79
C GLU A 382 -16.24 4.45 33.49
N ALA A 383 -16.10 3.25 32.93
CA ALA A 383 -16.61 2.02 33.55
C ALA A 383 -15.89 1.67 34.86
N VAL A 384 -14.56 1.86 34.92
CA VAL A 384 -13.78 1.68 36.16
C VAL A 384 -14.23 2.68 37.22
N LEU A 385 -14.32 3.97 36.89
CA LEU A 385 -14.81 5.00 37.82
C LEU A 385 -16.23 4.69 38.29
N SER A 386 -17.13 4.28 37.39
CA SER A 386 -18.51 3.91 37.74
C SER A 386 -18.54 2.74 38.73
N LYS A 387 -17.62 1.78 38.60
CA LYS A 387 -17.49 0.66 39.53
C LYS A 387 -16.97 1.11 40.90
N GLU A 388 -15.99 2.01 40.93
CA GLU A 388 -15.48 2.60 42.18
C GLU A 388 -16.59 3.36 42.92
N TYR A 389 -17.35 4.22 42.21
CA TYR A 389 -18.52 4.90 42.77
C TYR A 389 -19.59 3.94 43.31
N ALA A 390 -19.85 2.84 42.61
CA ALA A 390 -20.81 1.83 43.07
C ALA A 390 -20.33 1.13 44.36
N ASN A 391 -19.03 0.84 44.47
CA ASN A 391 -18.43 0.27 45.69
C ASN A 391 -18.53 1.26 46.86
N GLU A 392 -18.15 2.52 46.64
CA GLU A 392 -18.27 3.56 47.67
C GLU A 392 -19.72 3.69 48.15
N MET A 393 -20.69 3.73 47.22
CA MET A 393 -22.11 3.80 47.57
C MET A 393 -22.57 2.60 48.41
N ALA A 394 -22.08 1.39 48.11
CA ALA A 394 -22.36 0.21 48.91
C ALA A 394 -21.79 0.34 50.34
N GLU A 395 -20.55 0.84 50.48
CA GLU A 395 -19.94 1.10 51.79
C GLU A 395 -20.72 2.15 52.59
N TRP A 396 -21.25 3.19 51.94
CA TRP A 396 -22.10 4.20 52.56
C TRP A 396 -23.43 3.61 53.05
N VAL A 397 -24.05 2.73 52.25
CA VAL A 397 -25.28 2.02 52.64
C VAL A 397 -25.01 1.10 53.85
N ASP A 398 -23.90 0.35 53.83
CA ASP A 398 -23.51 -0.52 54.94
C ASP A 398 -23.20 0.25 56.22
N LEU A 399 -22.53 1.40 56.11
CA LEU A 399 -22.31 2.31 57.24
C LEU A 399 -23.66 2.83 57.78
N THR A 400 -24.55 3.27 56.91
CA THR A 400 -25.88 3.78 57.28
C THR A 400 -26.71 2.70 57.99
N ASN A 401 -26.69 1.46 57.49
CA ASN A 401 -27.36 0.32 58.10
C ASN A 401 -26.79 0.01 59.50
N ARG A 402 -25.45 0.03 59.65
CA ARG A 402 -24.79 -0.17 60.95
C ARG A 402 -25.16 0.92 61.96
N LEU A 403 -25.13 2.19 61.56
CA LEU A 403 -25.54 3.30 62.42
C LEU A 403 -27.03 3.23 62.78
N THR A 404 -27.89 2.82 61.85
CA THR A 404 -29.32 2.62 62.10
C THR A 404 -29.55 1.48 63.10
N ALA A 405 -28.80 0.39 62.98
CA ALA A 405 -28.82 -0.72 63.93
C ALA A 405 -28.38 -0.27 65.33
N GLN A 406 -27.27 0.48 65.45
CA GLN A 406 -26.82 1.05 66.73
C GLN A 406 -27.85 2.00 67.34
N ILE A 407 -28.50 2.85 66.54
CA ILE A 407 -29.59 3.72 67.02
C ILE A 407 -30.77 2.88 67.53
N SER A 408 -31.11 1.79 66.83
CA SER A 408 -32.20 0.90 67.26
C SER A 408 -31.88 0.16 68.56
N GLU A 409 -30.63 -0.26 68.75
CA GLU A 409 -30.12 -0.88 69.98
C GLU A 409 -30.16 0.10 71.15
N LEU A 410 -29.59 1.30 70.98
CA LEU A 410 -29.64 2.35 71.99
C LEU A 410 -31.08 2.76 72.35
N ARG A 411 -32.01 2.72 71.39
CA ARG A 411 -33.45 2.95 71.66
C ARG A 411 -34.06 1.83 72.50
N LEU A 412 -33.71 0.58 72.23
CA LEU A 412 -34.16 -0.57 73.04
C LEU A 412 -33.59 -0.51 74.46
N GLU A 413 -32.31 -0.16 74.61
CA GLU A 413 -31.68 0.03 75.93
C GLU A 413 -32.33 1.18 76.70
N ASN A 414 -32.54 2.34 76.06
CA ASN A 414 -33.26 3.46 76.67
C ASN A 414 -34.70 3.08 77.05
N ALA A 415 -35.36 2.20 76.31
CA ALA A 415 -36.68 1.69 76.66
C ALA A 415 -36.66 0.71 77.86
N ARG A 416 -35.53 0.07 78.16
CA ARG A 416 -35.34 -0.79 79.35
C ARG A 416 -35.09 0.00 80.63
N VAL A 417 -34.47 1.17 80.54
CA VAL A 417 -34.20 2.06 81.68
C VAL A 417 -35.42 2.28 82.58
N PRO A 418 -36.61 2.68 82.08
CA PRO A 418 -37.77 2.88 82.96
C PRO A 418 -38.26 1.60 83.64
N ALA A 419 -38.11 0.43 82.99
CA ALA A 419 -38.47 -0.85 83.60
C ALA A 419 -37.50 -1.21 84.75
N LEU A 420 -36.20 -1.00 84.55
CA LEU A 420 -35.19 -1.16 85.59
C LEU A 420 -35.36 -0.14 86.72
N GLU A 421 -35.74 1.09 86.41
CA GLU A 421 -36.08 2.11 87.42
C GLU A 421 -37.30 1.68 88.26
N GLN A 422 -38.34 1.13 87.64
CA GLN A 422 -39.49 0.57 88.36
C GLN A 422 -39.12 -0.64 89.22
N GLU A 423 -38.27 -1.53 88.72
CA GLU A 423 -37.79 -2.69 89.47
C GLU A 423 -36.91 -2.28 90.65
N ASN A 424 -35.98 -1.33 90.45
CA ASN A 424 -35.18 -0.74 91.51
C ASN A 424 -36.07 -0.06 92.56
N ALA A 425 -37.09 0.70 92.15
CA ALA A 425 -38.04 1.32 93.08
C ALA A 425 -38.78 0.27 93.93
N LYS A 426 -39.19 -0.87 93.35
CA LYS A 426 -39.79 -1.99 94.08
C LYS A 426 -38.80 -2.64 95.05
N LEU A 427 -37.56 -2.89 94.62
CA LEU A 427 -36.51 -3.45 95.47
C LEU A 427 -36.16 -2.52 96.62
N GLU A 428 -36.15 -1.20 96.41
CA GLU A 428 -35.97 -0.20 97.45
C GLU A 428 -37.12 -0.23 98.46
N GLU A 429 -38.37 -0.36 97.99
CA GLU A 429 -39.54 -0.53 98.85
C GLU A 429 -39.47 -1.82 99.68
N GLN A 430 -39.07 -2.94 99.07
CA GLN A 430 -38.85 -4.21 99.77
C GLN A 430 -37.72 -4.11 100.80
N ASN A 431 -36.58 -3.50 100.44
CA ASN A 431 -35.49 -3.26 101.38
C ASN A 431 -35.93 -2.35 102.53
N ARG A 432 -36.75 -1.33 102.25
CA ARG A 432 -37.33 -0.45 103.27
C ARG A 432 -38.22 -1.27 104.23
N MET A 433 -39.06 -2.15 103.71
CA MET A 433 -39.88 -3.07 104.52
C MET A 433 -39.04 -4.05 105.34
N LEU A 434 -38.00 -4.65 104.77
CA LEU A 434 -37.09 -5.57 105.47
C LEU A 434 -36.31 -4.85 106.57
N ARG A 435 -35.78 -3.66 106.31
CA ARG A 435 -35.14 -2.82 107.33
C ARG A 435 -36.11 -2.45 108.45
N ALA A 436 -37.36 -2.11 108.12
CA ALA A 436 -38.40 -1.86 109.11
C ALA A 436 -38.73 -3.12 109.94
N ARG A 437 -38.81 -4.30 109.30
CA ARG A 437 -38.98 -5.58 109.99
C ARG A 437 -37.81 -5.92 110.91
N LEU A 438 -36.56 -5.76 110.44
CA LEU A 438 -35.36 -5.98 111.24
C LEU A 438 -35.32 -5.05 112.46
N ALA A 439 -35.65 -3.77 112.26
CA ALA A 439 -35.79 -2.79 113.34
C ALA A 439 -36.91 -3.20 114.34
N ALA A 440 -38.02 -3.77 113.86
CA ALA A 440 -39.11 -4.24 114.70
C ALA A 440 -38.80 -5.55 115.45
N THR A 441 -38.03 -6.48 114.86
CA THR A 441 -37.59 -7.73 115.50
C THR A 441 -36.54 -7.55 116.57
N GLY A 442 -36.09 -6.32 116.83
CA GLY A 442 -35.18 -6.02 117.94
C GLY A 442 -33.77 -6.58 117.79
N VAL A 443 -33.40 -7.15 116.64
CA VAL A 443 -31.99 -7.33 116.25
C VAL A 443 -31.52 -6.01 115.64
N GLY A 444 -31.55 -4.96 116.47
CA GLY A 444 -30.67 -3.84 116.21
C GLY A 444 -29.24 -4.37 116.22
N PRO A 445 -28.36 -3.90 115.32
CA PRO A 445 -26.94 -4.08 115.53
C PRO A 445 -26.70 -3.59 116.95
N ASP A 446 -26.14 -4.45 117.80
CA ASP A 446 -25.67 -4.02 119.10
C ASP A 446 -24.96 -2.69 118.87
N ARG A 447 -25.59 -1.63 119.36
CA ARG A 447 -24.91 -0.41 119.78
C ARG A 447 -24.08 -0.82 120.99
N ASN A 448 -23.11 -1.69 120.76
CA ASN A 448 -21.86 -1.67 121.48
C ASN A 448 -21.08 -0.52 120.86
N GLN A 449 -20.99 0.51 121.70
CA GLN A 449 -19.97 1.55 121.74
C GLN A 449 -18.67 1.19 121.01
#